data_AF-R9T9Z6-F1
#
_entry.id   AF-R9T9Z6-F1
#
_cell.length_a   1.000
_cell.length_b   1.000
_cell.length_c   1.000
_cell.angle_alpha   90.00
_cell.angle_beta   90.00
_cell.angle_gamma   90.00
#
_symmetry.space_group_name_H-M   'P 1'
#
loop_
_entity.id
_entity.type
_entity.pdbx_description
1 polymer ?
#
loop_
_entity_poly.entity_id
_entity_poly.type
_entity_poly.pdbx_seq_one_letter_code
_entity_poly.pdbx_strand_id
1 'polypeptide(L)'
;EAPDYGHETTSEAMSYLVWIAAMKDNLSGKSGELAKAWKTMEVMIPTEQSGFMKKTEPSATYSDEWELPEKYPTDMMSGNTGLNPIHKNFCSAYGSDNGLYLLHWLADVDDWYGFGGGSGKFTFINTFQRGEQESCFETIPQGCVEELKYGMEGRGIKGAFTTEDKVAAQYAYTNAPDAEERAIQGVYWANRRGVGDASVEKLAGKMTDELRNDMFDKYYKKIGETTTKNDSSAGYEGAHYLMSWYTSWGGALDGAWTWQIGCSHCHQFYQNALMAYAANDTKYSCISSNMKAEGAAKDWKESLERQLEFYEWLQTPEGPFAGGATNSWKGRYETYPSGIATFYGMAYVAHPVYADPGSNHWIG
;
A
#
# COMPACT_ATOMS: atom_id res chain seq x y z
N GLU A 1 -3.23 15.98 10.06
CA GLU A 1 -4.12 14.93 10.60
C GLU A 1 -3.73 13.55 10.06
N ALA A 2 -3.50 13.45 8.76
CA ALA A 2 -2.64 12.46 8.12
C ALA A 2 -1.83 13.16 7.01
N PRO A 3 -2.49 13.88 6.06
CA PRO A 3 -1.86 15.03 5.41
C PRO A 3 -1.54 16.12 6.45
N ASP A 4 -0.49 16.88 6.21
CA ASP A 4 -0.03 17.99 7.07
C ASP A 4 -0.40 19.37 6.49
N TYR A 5 -0.87 19.43 5.25
CA TYR A 5 -1.35 20.64 4.60
C TYR A 5 -2.66 20.44 3.82
N GLY A 6 -3.58 21.40 3.93
CA GLY A 6 -4.97 21.23 3.49
C GLY A 6 -5.22 21.21 1.96
N HIS A 7 -4.23 21.59 1.15
CA HIS A 7 -4.30 21.43 -0.32
C HIS A 7 -3.40 20.27 -0.80
N GLU A 8 -2.95 19.42 0.11
CA GLU A 8 -2.58 18.07 -0.27
C GLU A 8 -3.85 17.30 -0.65
N THR A 9 -3.68 16.23 -1.41
CA THR A 9 -4.73 15.25 -1.65
C THR A 9 -4.19 13.85 -1.36
N THR A 10 -5.11 12.93 -1.10
CA THR A 10 -4.79 11.55 -0.79
C THR A 10 -5.44 10.58 -1.76
N SER A 11 -4.90 9.37 -1.89
CA SER A 11 -5.60 8.28 -2.57
C SER A 11 -6.99 8.07 -1.96
N GLU A 12 -7.13 8.22 -0.64
CA GLU A 12 -8.41 8.20 0.07
C GLU A 12 -9.39 9.22 -0.50
N ALA A 13 -9.04 10.51 -0.55
CA ALA A 13 -9.92 11.56 -1.07
C ALA A 13 -10.36 11.27 -2.51
N MET A 14 -9.44 10.78 -3.34
CA MET A 14 -9.71 10.45 -4.74
C MET A 14 -10.59 9.19 -4.87
N SER A 15 -10.46 8.21 -3.97
CA SER A 15 -11.34 7.04 -3.92
C SER A 15 -12.78 7.41 -3.50
N TYR A 16 -12.95 8.39 -2.60
CA TYR A 16 -14.27 8.93 -2.26
C TYR A 16 -14.92 9.65 -3.46
N LEU A 17 -14.15 10.36 -4.29
CA LEU A 17 -14.68 10.94 -5.53
C LEU A 17 -15.25 9.87 -6.46
N VAL A 18 -14.55 8.75 -6.62
CA VAL A 18 -15.03 7.60 -7.41
C VAL A 18 -16.31 7.02 -6.81
N TRP A 19 -16.35 6.82 -5.49
CA TRP A 19 -17.51 6.26 -4.83
C TRP A 19 -18.75 7.16 -4.94
N ILE A 20 -18.59 8.47 -4.74
CA ILE A 20 -19.66 9.47 -4.90
C ILE A 20 -20.15 9.51 -6.34
N ALA A 21 -19.25 9.42 -7.33
CA ALA A 21 -19.62 9.38 -8.73
C ALA A 21 -20.42 8.11 -9.08
N ALA A 22 -20.03 6.95 -8.56
CA ALA A 22 -20.81 5.71 -8.70
C ALA A 22 -22.22 5.84 -8.10
N MET A 23 -22.34 6.46 -6.92
CA MET A 23 -23.65 6.72 -6.29
C MET A 23 -24.50 7.68 -7.13
N LYS A 24 -23.90 8.75 -7.68
CA LYS A 24 -24.57 9.71 -8.56
C LYS A 24 -25.10 9.04 -9.83
N ASP A 25 -24.29 8.20 -10.47
CA ASP A 25 -24.71 7.47 -11.68
C ASP A 25 -25.90 6.57 -11.37
N ASN A 26 -25.86 5.85 -10.23
CA ASN A 26 -26.97 5.00 -9.78
C ASN A 26 -28.25 5.80 -9.46
N LEU A 27 -28.15 6.87 -8.68
CA LEU A 27 -29.31 7.67 -8.26
C LEU A 27 -29.96 8.43 -9.43
N SER A 28 -29.15 8.87 -10.39
CA SER A 28 -29.65 9.58 -11.58
C SER A 28 -30.12 8.64 -12.70
N GLY A 29 -29.72 7.37 -12.67
CA GLY A 29 -29.94 6.41 -13.74
C GLY A 29 -29.15 6.73 -15.01
N LYS A 30 -28.10 7.56 -14.92
CA LYS A 30 -27.26 7.98 -16.06
C LYS A 30 -25.82 7.60 -15.76
N SER A 31 -25.17 6.90 -16.68
CA SER A 31 -23.74 6.59 -16.59
C SER A 31 -22.86 7.76 -17.00
N GLY A 32 -21.61 7.75 -16.51
CA GLY A 32 -20.50 8.48 -17.09
C GLY A 32 -19.73 9.34 -16.09
N GLU A 33 -20.29 9.62 -14.92
CA GLU A 33 -19.55 10.32 -13.87
C GLU A 33 -18.52 9.41 -13.22
N LEU A 34 -18.81 8.10 -13.11
CA LEU A 34 -17.84 7.11 -12.66
C LEU A 34 -16.55 7.15 -13.50
N ALA A 35 -16.67 7.13 -14.83
CA ALA A 35 -15.52 7.15 -15.73
C ALA A 35 -14.70 8.44 -15.62
N LYS A 36 -15.38 9.58 -15.44
CA LYS A 36 -14.71 10.87 -15.22
C LYS A 36 -13.96 10.89 -13.89
N ALA A 37 -14.60 10.45 -12.81
CA ALA A 37 -13.99 10.40 -11.49
C ALA A 37 -12.82 9.42 -11.43
N TRP A 38 -12.94 8.25 -12.07
CA TRP A 38 -11.83 7.31 -12.22
C TRP A 38 -10.67 7.95 -12.94
N LYS A 39 -10.93 8.65 -14.06
CA LYS A 39 -9.88 9.35 -14.81
C LYS A 39 -9.20 10.45 -13.99
N THR A 40 -9.97 11.15 -13.14
CA THR A 40 -9.42 12.12 -12.20
C THR A 40 -8.58 11.44 -11.12
N MET A 41 -9.01 10.30 -10.57
CA MET A 41 -8.25 9.52 -9.59
C MET A 41 -6.94 8.98 -10.18
N GLU A 42 -6.88 8.62 -11.46
CA GLU A 42 -5.65 8.14 -12.12
C GLU A 42 -4.47 9.13 -12.04
N VAL A 43 -4.70 10.42 -11.72
CA VAL A 43 -3.59 11.36 -11.46
C VAL A 43 -2.74 10.94 -10.26
N MET A 44 -3.29 10.10 -9.36
CA MET A 44 -2.55 9.53 -8.23
C MET A 44 -1.73 8.29 -8.63
N ILE A 45 -1.82 7.79 -9.86
CA ILE A 45 -1.02 6.66 -10.34
C ILE A 45 0.31 7.19 -10.89
N PRO A 46 1.46 6.80 -10.33
CA PRO A 46 2.74 7.36 -10.75
C PRO A 46 3.10 7.07 -12.21
N THR A 47 3.54 8.09 -12.93
CA THR A 47 4.03 7.93 -14.30
C THR A 47 5.51 7.62 -14.38
N GLU A 48 6.35 8.11 -13.46
CA GLU A 48 7.77 7.77 -13.39
C GLU A 48 7.94 6.49 -12.58
N GLN A 49 8.13 5.37 -13.28
CA GLN A 49 8.37 4.06 -12.70
C GLN A 49 9.44 3.30 -13.51
N SER A 50 10.49 4.01 -13.92
CA SER A 50 11.51 3.49 -14.84
C SER A 50 12.02 2.10 -14.43
N GLY A 51 11.89 1.15 -15.35
CA GLY A 51 12.37 -0.22 -15.21
C GLY A 51 11.48 -1.18 -14.41
N PHE A 52 10.41 -0.72 -13.76
CA PHE A 52 9.65 -1.52 -12.80
C PHE A 52 9.01 -2.78 -13.40
N MET A 53 8.26 -2.63 -14.49
CA MET A 53 7.63 -3.78 -15.17
C MET A 53 8.61 -4.62 -16.01
N LYS A 54 9.85 -4.15 -16.21
CA LYS A 54 10.90 -4.88 -16.96
C LYS A 54 11.73 -5.81 -16.09
N LYS A 55 11.72 -5.60 -14.77
CA LYS A 55 12.43 -6.43 -13.78
C LYS A 55 11.42 -7.33 -13.08
N THR A 56 11.46 -8.63 -13.35
CA THR A 56 10.47 -9.60 -12.85
C THR A 56 10.60 -9.94 -11.36
N GLU A 57 11.69 -9.52 -10.74
CA GLU A 57 12.03 -9.82 -9.34
C GLU A 57 12.55 -8.55 -8.64
N PRO A 58 11.69 -7.54 -8.38
CA PRO A 58 12.07 -6.41 -7.54
C PRO A 58 12.45 -6.94 -6.16
N SER A 59 13.54 -6.42 -5.62
CA SER A 59 14.10 -6.91 -4.36
C SER A 59 14.41 -5.77 -3.41
N ALA A 60 14.13 -5.96 -2.13
CA ALA A 60 14.38 -4.97 -1.10
C ALA A 60 15.44 -5.49 -0.12
N THR A 61 16.35 -4.62 0.30
CA THR A 61 17.29 -4.93 1.39
C THR A 61 16.61 -4.62 2.72
N TYR A 62 16.70 -5.55 3.66
CA TYR A 62 16.12 -5.41 5.00
C TYR A 62 16.68 -4.20 5.75
N SER A 63 15.83 -3.48 6.48
CA SER A 63 16.22 -2.51 7.50
C SER A 63 15.29 -2.64 8.72
N ASP A 64 15.84 -2.49 9.91
CA ASP A 64 15.09 -2.52 11.17
C ASP A 64 14.17 -1.28 11.25
N GLU A 65 12.91 -1.43 11.66
CA GLU A 65 12.12 -0.28 12.13
C GLU A 65 12.45 0.03 13.59
N TRP A 66 12.16 1.25 14.04
CA TRP A 66 12.36 1.68 15.42
C TRP A 66 11.19 2.47 15.95
N GLU A 67 11.05 2.49 17.27
CA GLU A 67 9.91 3.13 17.92
C GLU A 67 9.93 4.65 17.76
N LEU A 68 11.11 5.27 17.84
CA LEU A 68 11.28 6.73 17.90
C LEU A 68 11.96 7.28 16.63
N PRO A 69 11.54 8.46 16.12
CA PRO A 69 12.15 9.10 14.96
C PRO A 69 13.66 9.36 15.10
N GLU A 70 14.17 9.62 16.31
CA GLU A 70 15.59 9.91 16.57
C GLU A 70 16.51 8.69 16.38
N LYS A 71 15.95 7.48 16.26
CA LYS A 71 16.71 6.27 15.95
C LYS A 71 16.95 6.11 14.44
N TYR A 72 16.40 7.01 13.62
CA TYR A 72 16.60 7.03 12.18
C TYR A 72 17.68 8.05 11.76
N PRO A 73 18.38 7.81 10.63
CA PRO A 73 18.25 6.64 9.75
C PRO A 73 18.88 5.37 10.34
N THR A 74 18.44 4.20 9.87
CA THR A 74 18.94 2.89 10.30
C THR A 74 19.58 2.13 9.14
N ASP A 75 20.67 1.43 9.44
CA ASP A 75 21.45 0.67 8.46
C ASP A 75 20.63 -0.45 7.80
N MET A 76 20.81 -0.58 6.49
CA MET A 76 20.36 -1.76 5.75
C MET A 76 21.26 -2.97 6.02
N MET A 77 20.66 -4.13 6.18
CA MET A 77 21.38 -5.39 6.37
C MET A 77 21.71 -6.03 5.03
N SER A 78 22.91 -5.75 4.51
CA SER A 78 23.39 -6.34 3.25
C SER A 78 23.32 -7.87 3.26
N GLY A 79 22.79 -8.45 2.18
CA GLY A 79 22.58 -9.90 2.05
C GLY A 79 21.25 -10.42 2.62
N ASN A 80 20.48 -9.58 3.32
CA ASN A 80 19.13 -9.91 3.78
C ASN A 80 18.10 -9.30 2.82
N THR A 81 17.68 -10.12 1.84
CA THR A 81 16.89 -9.68 0.70
C THR A 81 15.45 -10.20 0.78
N GLY A 82 14.50 -9.28 0.69
CA GLY A 82 13.09 -9.55 0.40
C GLY A 82 12.84 -9.67 -1.11
N LEU A 83 12.12 -10.71 -1.55
CA LEU A 83 11.79 -10.99 -2.94
C LEU A 83 10.29 -11.17 -3.11
N ASN A 84 9.67 -10.35 -3.95
CA ASN A 84 8.25 -10.46 -4.27
C ASN A 84 7.97 -11.75 -5.09
N PRO A 85 7.18 -12.70 -4.58
CA PRO A 85 6.93 -13.96 -5.28
C PRO A 85 5.95 -13.86 -6.45
N ILE A 86 5.18 -12.77 -6.55
CA ILE A 86 4.08 -12.64 -7.52
C ILE A 86 4.30 -11.53 -8.56
N HIS A 87 5.34 -10.69 -8.43
CA HIS A 87 5.59 -9.61 -9.39
C HIS A 87 5.73 -10.08 -10.84
N LYS A 88 6.39 -11.23 -11.06
CA LYS A 88 6.52 -11.85 -12.39
C LYS A 88 5.16 -12.12 -13.07
N ASN A 89 4.10 -12.33 -12.28
CA ASN A 89 2.75 -12.55 -12.80
C ASN A 89 2.18 -11.23 -13.34
N PHE A 90 2.46 -10.10 -12.68
CA PHE A 90 2.11 -8.76 -13.16
C PHE A 90 2.90 -8.40 -14.40
N CYS A 91 4.22 -8.65 -14.44
CA CYS A 91 5.01 -8.47 -15.65
C CYS A 91 4.46 -9.26 -16.84
N SER A 92 3.98 -10.49 -16.59
CA SER A 92 3.41 -11.34 -17.65
C SER A 92 2.05 -10.82 -18.15
N ALA A 93 1.20 -10.32 -17.26
CA ALA A 93 -0.14 -9.83 -17.59
C ALA A 93 -0.18 -8.38 -18.10
N TYR A 94 0.73 -7.54 -17.61
CA TYR A 94 0.72 -6.08 -17.70
C TYR A 94 2.07 -5.47 -18.07
N GLY A 95 3.05 -6.25 -18.52
CA GLY A 95 4.42 -5.77 -18.78
C GLY A 95 4.58 -4.71 -19.88
N SER A 96 3.52 -4.36 -20.59
CA SER A 96 3.46 -3.18 -21.48
C SER A 96 3.30 -1.86 -20.73
N ASP A 97 2.85 -1.91 -19.47
CA ASP A 97 2.67 -0.75 -18.62
C ASP A 97 4.03 -0.24 -18.10
N ASN A 98 4.08 1.02 -17.68
CA ASN A 98 5.34 1.58 -17.19
C ASN A 98 5.72 1.05 -15.80
N GLY A 99 4.73 0.72 -14.99
CA GLY A 99 4.86 0.35 -13.59
C GLY A 99 3.54 -0.16 -13.04
N LEU A 100 3.44 -0.26 -11.71
CA LEU A 100 2.20 -0.67 -11.05
C LEU A 100 1.10 0.38 -11.29
N TYR A 101 -0.11 -0.11 -11.52
CA TYR A 101 -1.38 0.59 -11.55
C TYR A 101 -2.00 0.66 -10.14
N LEU A 102 -1.19 1.13 -9.18
CA LEU A 102 -1.59 1.44 -7.81
C LEU A 102 -1.51 2.95 -7.55
N LEU A 103 -2.32 3.45 -6.65
CA LEU A 103 -2.32 4.87 -6.28
C LEU A 103 -1.15 5.11 -5.34
N HIS A 104 -0.39 6.17 -5.56
CA HIS A 104 0.40 6.73 -4.47
C HIS A 104 -0.53 7.42 -3.48
N TRP A 105 -0.24 7.28 -2.19
CA TRP A 105 -1.15 7.71 -1.13
C TRP A 105 -1.25 9.23 -0.94
N LEU A 106 -0.20 10.02 -1.25
CA LEU A 106 -0.15 11.45 -0.95
C LEU A 106 0.40 12.26 -2.14
N ALA A 107 -0.17 13.44 -2.35
CA ALA A 107 0.32 14.40 -3.34
C ALA A 107 0.07 15.85 -2.91
N ASP A 108 1.00 16.71 -3.29
CA ASP A 108 0.89 18.16 -3.18
C ASP A 108 0.23 18.69 -4.47
N VAL A 109 -1.01 19.16 -4.37
CA VAL A 109 -1.81 19.56 -5.54
C VAL A 109 -1.28 20.84 -6.18
N ASP A 110 -0.83 21.77 -5.34
CA ASP A 110 -0.50 23.14 -5.72
C ASP A 110 1.01 23.42 -5.74
N ASP A 111 1.84 22.39 -5.61
CA ASP A 111 3.31 22.51 -5.46
C ASP A 111 3.70 23.45 -4.31
N TRP A 112 2.95 23.40 -3.21
CA TRP A 112 3.16 24.20 -2.02
C TRP A 112 4.55 23.97 -1.41
N TYR A 113 5.02 22.72 -1.38
CA TYR A 113 6.36 22.33 -0.95
C TYR A 113 7.46 22.71 -1.95
N GLY A 114 7.10 22.92 -3.22
CA GLY A 114 8.01 23.35 -4.28
C GLY A 114 8.84 22.23 -4.91
N PHE A 115 8.57 20.96 -4.61
CA PHE A 115 9.28 19.81 -5.20
C PHE A 115 8.99 19.63 -6.70
N GLY A 116 7.87 20.17 -7.19
CA GLY A 116 7.54 20.31 -8.62
C GLY A 116 8.28 21.45 -9.32
N GLY A 117 9.31 22.00 -8.68
CA GLY A 117 10.13 23.10 -9.20
C GLY A 117 9.53 24.49 -8.98
N GLY A 118 8.58 24.64 -8.05
CA GLY A 118 7.87 25.89 -7.78
C GLY A 118 6.96 26.32 -8.92
N SER A 119 6.41 25.35 -9.65
CA SER A 119 5.64 25.56 -10.88
C SER A 119 4.12 25.52 -10.68
N GLY A 120 3.66 25.29 -9.45
CA GLY A 120 2.23 25.17 -9.13
C GLY A 120 1.60 23.89 -9.68
N LYS A 121 2.42 22.84 -9.89
CA LYS A 121 1.99 21.58 -10.49
C LYS A 121 1.84 20.49 -9.43
N PHE A 122 0.80 19.69 -9.62
CA PHE A 122 0.60 18.43 -8.91
C PHE A 122 1.91 17.62 -8.84
N THR A 123 2.33 17.30 -7.61
CA THR A 123 3.60 16.62 -7.33
C THR A 123 3.38 15.53 -6.30
N PHE A 124 3.90 14.33 -6.58
CA PHE A 124 3.91 13.25 -5.61
C PHE A 124 4.89 13.54 -4.48
N ILE A 125 4.41 13.47 -3.25
CA ILE A 125 5.18 13.67 -2.03
C ILE A 125 4.91 12.54 -1.06
N ASN A 126 5.80 12.35 -0.11
CA ASN A 126 5.62 11.42 0.99
C ASN A 126 6.05 12.10 2.28
N THR A 127 5.72 11.49 3.42
CA THR A 127 6.02 12.04 4.75
C THR A 127 6.53 10.92 5.66
N PHE A 128 5.64 10.08 6.17
CA PHE A 128 5.94 9.02 7.15
C PHE A 128 7.00 8.01 6.66
N GLN A 129 8.11 7.92 7.39
CA GLN A 129 9.24 7.01 7.12
C GLN A 129 10.00 6.56 8.38
N ARG A 130 9.68 7.08 9.59
CA ARG A 130 10.52 6.93 10.80
C ARG A 130 9.79 6.35 12.02
N GLY A 131 8.97 5.33 11.78
CA GLY A 131 8.48 4.44 12.83
C GLY A 131 7.20 4.90 13.52
N GLU A 132 6.80 4.15 14.56
CA GLU A 132 5.45 4.24 15.12
C GLU A 132 5.15 5.54 15.89
N GLN A 133 6.18 6.23 16.40
CA GLN A 133 6.05 7.52 17.07
C GLN A 133 6.30 8.72 16.14
N GLU A 134 6.46 8.53 14.82
CA GLU A 134 6.48 9.67 13.90
C GLU A 134 5.04 10.13 13.63
N SER A 135 4.55 11.09 14.42
CA SER A 135 3.25 11.71 14.16
C SER A 135 3.30 12.61 12.92
N CYS A 136 2.12 13.06 12.44
CA CYS A 136 2.06 14.00 11.30
C CYS A 136 2.73 15.36 11.57
N PHE A 137 3.13 15.65 12.82
CA PHE A 137 3.85 16.88 13.19
C PHE A 137 5.37 16.72 13.15
N GLU A 138 5.85 15.49 13.01
CA GLU A 138 7.26 15.15 13.17
C GLU A 138 7.93 14.76 11.86
N THR A 139 7.16 14.61 10.78
CA THR A 139 7.62 14.21 9.44
C THR A 139 8.51 15.26 8.78
N ILE A 140 9.29 14.82 7.79
CA ILE A 140 10.08 15.70 6.91
C ILE A 140 9.54 15.49 5.49
N PRO A 141 8.59 16.28 4.98
CA PRO A 141 8.02 16.06 3.65
C PRO A 141 9.07 15.95 2.54
N GLN A 142 8.89 14.99 1.65
CA GLN A 142 9.84 14.66 0.58
C GLN A 142 9.14 14.42 -0.75
N GLY A 143 9.75 14.85 -1.87
CA GLY A 143 9.30 14.47 -3.20
C GLY A 143 9.53 12.98 -3.47
N CYS A 144 8.56 12.31 -4.11
CA CYS A 144 8.67 10.89 -4.43
C CYS A 144 9.67 10.60 -5.55
N VAL A 145 9.97 11.60 -6.38
CA VAL A 145 11.07 11.59 -7.35
C VAL A 145 12.23 12.40 -6.77
N GLU A 146 13.28 11.70 -6.34
CA GLU A 146 14.47 12.26 -5.71
C GLU A 146 15.57 12.43 -6.75
N GLU A 147 15.76 13.67 -7.21
CA GLU A 147 16.84 14.07 -8.12
C GLU A 147 18.05 14.68 -7.37
N LEU A 148 18.08 14.58 -6.04
CA LEU A 148 19.11 15.14 -5.15
C LEU A 148 19.22 16.67 -5.21
N LYS A 149 18.12 17.34 -5.59
CA LYS A 149 18.04 18.81 -5.75
C LYS A 149 17.90 19.55 -4.42
N TYR A 150 17.34 18.89 -3.42
CA TYR A 150 16.98 19.47 -2.12
C TYR A 150 17.58 18.64 -0.98
N GLY A 151 17.53 19.14 0.25
CA GLY A 151 18.03 18.42 1.41
C GLY A 151 19.56 18.42 1.51
N MET A 152 20.14 17.26 1.83
CA MET A 152 21.57 17.14 2.11
C MET A 152 22.40 17.13 0.80
N GLU A 153 23.52 17.84 0.81
CA GLU A 153 24.45 17.87 -0.34
C GLU A 153 24.89 16.45 -0.72
N GLY A 154 24.65 16.06 -1.99
CA GLY A 154 25.01 14.75 -2.53
C GLY A 154 24.15 13.57 -2.06
N ARG A 155 23.20 13.78 -1.14
CA ARG A 155 22.33 12.72 -0.57
C ARG A 155 20.83 13.01 -0.68
N GLY A 156 20.44 14.21 -1.11
CA GLY A 156 19.04 14.57 -1.26
C GLY A 156 18.32 14.72 0.09
N ILE A 157 16.99 14.77 0.06
CA ILE A 157 16.17 14.66 1.27
C ILE A 157 16.20 13.22 1.78
N LYS A 158 16.30 12.24 0.85
CA LYS A 158 16.46 10.80 1.18
C LYS A 158 17.58 10.54 2.19
N GLY A 159 18.63 11.37 2.22
CA GLY A 159 19.72 11.30 3.19
C GLY A 159 19.29 11.35 4.67
N ALA A 160 18.09 11.87 4.98
CA ALA A 160 17.50 11.83 6.32
C ALA A 160 16.96 10.44 6.71
N PHE A 161 16.74 9.56 5.74
CA PHE A 161 16.08 8.26 5.93
C PHE A 161 16.99 7.06 5.60
N THR A 162 18.18 7.29 5.04
CA THR A 162 19.17 6.24 4.72
C THR A 162 20.52 6.54 5.37
N THR A 163 21.28 5.50 5.66
CA THR A 163 22.68 5.60 6.11
C THR A 163 23.68 5.53 4.95
N GLU A 164 23.23 5.31 3.71
CA GLU A 164 24.11 5.22 2.55
C GLU A 164 24.89 6.51 2.32
N ASP A 165 26.20 6.41 2.13
CA ASP A 165 27.09 7.55 1.85
C ASP A 165 26.72 8.28 0.55
N LYS A 166 26.24 7.51 -0.44
CA LYS A 166 25.81 8.00 -1.74
C LYS A 166 24.40 7.53 -2.02
N VAL A 167 23.50 8.50 -2.23
CA VAL A 167 22.13 8.22 -2.65
C VAL A 167 22.07 8.32 -4.17
N ALA A 168 21.50 7.31 -4.83
CA ALA A 168 21.20 7.39 -6.25
C ALA A 168 19.90 8.17 -6.48
N ALA A 169 19.83 8.90 -7.58
CA ALA A 169 18.58 9.53 -8.01
C ALA A 169 17.54 8.44 -8.30
N GLN A 170 16.38 8.54 -7.66
CA GLN A 170 15.44 7.42 -7.53
C GLN A 170 13.98 7.89 -7.42
N TYR A 171 13.05 6.98 -7.64
CA TYR A 171 11.65 7.15 -7.28
C TYR A 171 11.25 6.16 -6.18
N ALA A 172 10.30 6.56 -5.33
CA ALA A 172 9.68 5.69 -4.33
C ALA A 172 8.22 6.11 -4.09
N TYR A 173 7.31 5.15 -4.13
CA TYR A 173 5.89 5.34 -3.88
C TYR A 173 5.37 4.31 -2.87
N THR A 174 4.26 4.65 -2.24
CA THR A 174 3.57 3.84 -1.22
C THR A 174 2.08 3.98 -1.47
N ASN A 175 1.33 2.88 -1.51
CA ASN A 175 -0.12 2.96 -1.59
C ASN A 175 -0.75 3.01 -0.19
N ALA A 176 -2.07 3.15 -0.16
CA ALA A 176 -2.89 2.93 1.02
C ALA A 176 -4.07 2.05 0.57
N PRO A 177 -3.98 0.71 0.70
CA PRO A 177 -4.84 -0.21 -0.04
C PRO A 177 -6.33 -0.05 0.25
N ASP A 178 -6.72 0.49 1.41
CA ASP A 178 -8.10 0.82 1.73
C ASP A 178 -8.72 1.81 0.72
N ALA A 179 -7.92 2.72 0.17
CA ALA A 179 -8.34 3.69 -0.85
C ALA A 179 -8.62 3.01 -2.19
N GLU A 180 -7.71 2.19 -2.69
CA GLU A 180 -7.96 1.42 -3.90
C GLU A 180 -9.17 0.49 -3.74
N GLU A 181 -9.29 -0.20 -2.61
CA GLU A 181 -10.44 -1.08 -2.33
C GLU A 181 -11.77 -0.30 -2.34
N ARG A 182 -11.79 0.91 -1.77
CA ARG A 182 -12.96 1.81 -1.80
C ARG A 182 -13.32 2.25 -3.21
N ALA A 183 -12.34 2.57 -4.05
CA ALA A 183 -12.57 2.91 -5.45
C ALA A 183 -13.15 1.72 -6.24
N ILE A 184 -12.57 0.53 -6.05
CA ILE A 184 -13.04 -0.73 -6.68
C ILE A 184 -14.46 -1.07 -6.23
N GLN A 185 -14.78 -0.88 -4.94
CA GLN A 185 -16.13 -1.04 -4.40
C GLN A 185 -17.14 -0.13 -5.12
N GLY A 186 -16.77 1.12 -5.44
CA GLY A 186 -17.58 2.02 -6.25
C GLY A 186 -17.89 1.45 -7.64
N VAL A 187 -16.89 0.90 -8.32
CA VAL A 187 -17.04 0.26 -9.65
C VAL A 187 -17.96 -0.96 -9.57
N TYR A 188 -17.73 -1.82 -8.57
CA TYR A 188 -18.55 -3.01 -8.34
C TYR A 188 -20.03 -2.67 -8.13
N TRP A 189 -20.33 -1.66 -7.31
CA TRP A 189 -21.70 -1.22 -7.08
C TRP A 189 -22.34 -0.58 -8.32
N ALA A 190 -21.60 0.24 -9.06
CA ALA A 190 -22.11 0.82 -10.31
C ALA A 190 -22.51 -0.28 -11.32
N ASN A 191 -21.67 -1.31 -11.47
CA ASN A 191 -21.98 -2.46 -12.33
C ASN A 191 -23.22 -3.23 -11.84
N ARG A 192 -23.33 -3.51 -10.53
CA ARG A 192 -24.52 -4.14 -9.93
C ARG A 192 -25.82 -3.37 -10.17
N ARG A 193 -25.73 -2.06 -10.37
CA ARG A 193 -26.85 -1.16 -10.63
C ARG A 193 -27.11 -0.89 -12.11
N GLY A 194 -26.34 -1.52 -13.01
CA GLY A 194 -26.50 -1.39 -14.46
C GLY A 194 -26.00 -0.05 -15.02
N VAL A 195 -25.17 0.67 -14.26
CA VAL A 195 -24.58 1.97 -14.66
C VAL A 195 -23.05 1.92 -14.73
N GLY A 196 -22.46 0.72 -14.75
CA GLY A 196 -21.02 0.51 -14.86
C GLY A 196 -20.41 1.00 -16.18
N ASP A 197 -19.09 1.00 -16.24
CA ASP A 197 -18.31 1.40 -17.42
C ASP A 197 -17.21 0.36 -17.70
N ALA A 198 -17.28 -0.29 -18.86
CA ALA A 198 -16.39 -1.38 -19.23
C ALA A 198 -14.91 -0.99 -19.35
N SER A 199 -14.60 0.31 -19.57
CA SER A 199 -13.22 0.79 -19.55
C SER A 199 -12.68 0.88 -18.13
N VAL A 200 -13.51 1.36 -17.20
CA VAL A 200 -13.18 1.42 -15.77
C VAL A 200 -13.08 0.03 -15.16
N GLU A 201 -13.96 -0.91 -15.54
CA GLU A 201 -13.94 -2.30 -15.05
C GLU A 201 -12.60 -3.01 -15.34
N LYS A 202 -12.02 -2.77 -16.52
CA LYS A 202 -10.69 -3.31 -16.88
C LYS A 202 -9.58 -2.75 -16.00
N LEU A 203 -9.66 -1.46 -15.67
CA LEU A 203 -8.69 -0.77 -14.82
C LEU A 203 -8.84 -1.18 -13.36
N ALA A 204 -10.06 -1.29 -12.86
CA ALA A 204 -10.37 -1.79 -11.52
C ALA A 204 -9.92 -3.24 -11.34
N GLY A 205 -10.15 -4.11 -12.34
CA GLY A 205 -9.64 -5.48 -12.32
C GLY A 205 -8.11 -5.56 -12.27
N LYS A 206 -7.39 -4.68 -13.01
CA LYS A 206 -5.93 -4.58 -12.93
C LYS A 206 -5.46 -4.13 -11.53
N MET A 207 -6.05 -3.07 -11.00
CA MET A 207 -5.75 -2.57 -9.65
C MET A 207 -5.98 -3.65 -8.58
N THR A 208 -7.10 -4.39 -8.71
CA THR A 208 -7.42 -5.54 -7.84
C THR A 208 -6.36 -6.64 -7.92
N ASP A 209 -5.77 -6.85 -9.10
CA ASP A 209 -4.72 -7.83 -9.28
C ASP A 209 -3.44 -7.47 -8.53
N GLU A 210 -3.03 -6.21 -8.64
CA GLU A 210 -1.79 -5.68 -8.08
C GLU A 210 -1.88 -5.36 -6.58
N LEU A 211 -3.08 -5.12 -6.05
CA LEU A 211 -3.34 -5.03 -4.60
C LEU A 211 -2.99 -6.30 -3.83
N ARG A 212 -2.80 -7.44 -4.51
CA ARG A 212 -2.28 -8.65 -3.86
C ARG A 212 -0.89 -8.46 -3.25
N ASN A 213 -0.14 -7.44 -3.66
CA ASN A 213 1.12 -7.07 -3.02
C ASN A 213 0.95 -6.72 -1.54
N ASP A 214 -0.19 -6.13 -1.16
CA ASP A 214 -0.52 -5.78 0.23
C ASP A 214 -0.82 -7.00 1.10
N MET A 215 -0.90 -8.21 0.53
CA MET A 215 -1.14 -9.47 1.24
C MET A 215 0.13 -10.14 1.78
N PHE A 216 1.29 -9.53 1.62
CA PHE A 216 2.59 -10.11 1.97
C PHE A 216 3.31 -9.35 3.07
N ASP A 217 4.03 -10.10 3.90
CA ASP A 217 5.01 -9.57 4.86
C ASP A 217 5.97 -8.57 4.19
N LYS A 218 6.42 -7.56 4.95
CA LYS A 218 7.26 -6.45 4.45
C LYS A 218 8.44 -6.93 3.62
N TYR A 219 9.13 -7.98 4.07
CA TYR A 219 10.28 -8.56 3.37
C TYR A 219 10.01 -10.00 2.93
N TYR A 220 8.74 -10.33 2.71
CA TYR A 220 8.26 -11.64 2.24
C TYR A 220 8.74 -12.80 3.09
N LYS A 221 9.03 -12.56 4.38
CA LYS A 221 9.39 -13.61 5.33
C LYS A 221 8.17 -14.45 5.67
N LYS A 222 8.41 -15.68 6.10
CA LYS A 222 7.35 -16.61 6.49
C LYS A 222 6.43 -15.98 7.54
N ILE A 223 5.13 -16.21 7.43
CA ILE A 223 4.19 -15.85 8.50
C ILE A 223 4.35 -16.86 9.65
N GLY A 224 4.66 -16.38 10.85
CA GLY A 224 4.74 -17.25 12.02
C GLY A 224 5.49 -16.71 13.23
N GLU A 225 5.18 -17.28 14.40
CA GLU A 225 5.72 -16.85 15.71
C GLU A 225 7.24 -17.03 15.85
N THR A 226 7.83 -17.91 15.04
CA THR A 226 9.26 -18.21 15.05
C THR A 226 10.02 -17.47 13.97
N THR A 227 9.36 -16.63 13.17
CA THR A 227 10.02 -15.88 12.09
C THR A 227 11.00 -14.88 12.69
N THR A 228 12.22 -14.89 12.17
CA THR A 228 13.29 -13.98 12.62
C THR A 228 13.76 -13.09 11.48
N LYS A 229 14.46 -12.01 11.83
CA LYS A 229 15.00 -11.11 10.81
C LYS A 229 16.02 -11.77 9.88
N ASN A 230 16.63 -12.89 10.29
CA ASN A 230 17.62 -13.61 9.47
C ASN A 230 16.99 -14.58 8.47
N ASP A 231 15.67 -14.79 8.52
CA ASP A 231 15.00 -15.74 7.63
C ASP A 231 14.96 -15.18 6.20
N SER A 232 15.10 -16.05 5.21
CA SER A 232 14.96 -15.66 3.81
C SER A 232 13.50 -15.39 3.44
N SER A 233 13.28 -14.79 2.26
CA SER A 233 11.95 -14.76 1.65
C SER A 233 11.38 -16.18 1.52
N ALA A 234 10.09 -16.33 1.81
CA ALA A 234 9.41 -17.63 1.91
C ALA A 234 8.36 -17.86 0.81
N GLY A 235 8.37 -17.02 -0.23
CA GLY A 235 7.38 -17.07 -1.29
C GLY A 235 5.96 -16.86 -0.76
N TYR A 236 5.01 -17.72 -1.16
CA TYR A 236 3.63 -17.66 -0.65
C TYR A 236 3.50 -18.00 0.84
N GLU A 237 4.50 -18.60 1.49
CA GLU A 237 4.45 -18.75 2.96
C GLU A 237 4.60 -17.40 3.69
N GLY A 238 4.97 -16.33 2.98
CA GLY A 238 4.96 -14.95 3.49
C GLY A 238 3.65 -14.19 3.23
N ALA A 239 2.63 -14.84 2.66
CA ALA A 239 1.32 -14.23 2.47
C ALA A 239 0.45 -14.36 3.73
N HIS A 240 0.10 -13.23 4.35
CA HIS A 240 -0.88 -13.19 5.45
C HIS A 240 -2.32 -13.06 4.94
N TYR A 241 -2.54 -12.74 3.66
CA TYR A 241 -3.86 -12.64 3.01
C TYR A 241 -4.80 -11.55 3.58
N LEU A 242 -4.27 -10.68 4.42
CA LEU A 242 -4.93 -9.44 4.88
C LEU A 242 -4.45 -8.26 4.03
N MET A 243 -5.21 -7.18 4.00
CA MET A 243 -4.72 -5.88 3.52
C MET A 243 -3.84 -5.27 4.61
N SER A 244 -2.53 -5.26 4.38
CA SER A 244 -1.59 -4.59 5.28
C SER A 244 -1.67 -3.07 5.12
N TRP A 245 -0.88 -2.32 5.91
CA TRP A 245 -0.90 -0.86 5.86
C TRP A 245 -0.48 -0.26 4.52
N TYR A 246 0.39 -0.97 3.78
CA TYR A 246 0.86 -0.58 2.45
C TYR A 246 1.60 -1.73 1.74
N THR A 247 1.74 -1.58 0.44
CA THR A 247 2.92 -1.97 -0.33
C THR A 247 3.68 -0.69 -0.73
N SER A 248 5.00 -0.79 -0.80
CA SER A 248 5.84 0.31 -1.28
C SER A 248 6.83 -0.19 -2.31
N TRP A 249 7.09 0.63 -3.32
CA TRP A 249 7.93 0.27 -4.44
C TRP A 249 8.76 1.45 -4.93
N GLY A 250 9.90 1.15 -5.54
CA GLY A 250 10.81 2.18 -6.03
C GLY A 250 11.87 1.63 -6.97
N GLY A 251 12.69 2.54 -7.47
CA GLY A 251 13.74 2.22 -8.43
C GLY A 251 14.65 3.40 -8.72
N ALA A 252 15.81 3.12 -9.31
CA ALA A 252 16.67 4.17 -9.85
C ALA A 252 15.99 4.86 -11.05
N LEU A 253 16.17 6.17 -11.20
CA LEU A 253 15.61 6.90 -12.35
C LEU A 253 16.22 6.48 -13.69
N ASP A 254 17.41 5.88 -13.69
CA ASP A 254 18.02 5.27 -14.87
C ASP A 254 17.52 3.83 -15.16
N GLY A 255 16.67 3.28 -14.29
CA GLY A 255 16.13 1.92 -14.37
C GLY A 255 17.13 0.81 -13.98
N ALA A 256 18.29 1.13 -13.40
CA ALA A 256 19.33 0.15 -13.08
C ALA A 256 18.89 -0.88 -12.03
N TRP A 257 18.04 -0.50 -11.07
CA TRP A 257 17.50 -1.38 -10.03
C TRP A 257 16.09 -0.97 -9.65
N THR A 258 15.33 -1.92 -9.10
CA THR A 258 13.97 -1.72 -8.56
C THR A 258 13.84 -2.53 -7.28
N TRP A 259 13.02 -2.05 -6.35
CA TRP A 259 12.71 -2.71 -5.09
C TRP A 259 11.22 -2.63 -4.80
N GLN A 260 10.74 -3.57 -3.99
CA GLN A 260 9.38 -3.57 -3.49
C GLN A 260 9.30 -4.28 -2.14
N ILE A 261 8.48 -3.76 -1.24
CA ILE A 261 8.12 -4.35 0.05
C ILE A 261 6.60 -4.47 0.15
N GLY A 262 6.12 -5.51 0.83
CA GLY A 262 4.75 -5.52 1.37
C GLY A 262 4.70 -4.75 2.69
N CYS A 263 3.89 -5.21 3.65
CA CYS A 263 3.92 -4.70 5.01
C CYS A 263 3.54 -5.80 6.02
N SER A 264 4.32 -5.91 7.10
CA SER A 264 4.10 -6.93 8.14
C SER A 264 2.97 -6.56 9.10
N HIS A 265 2.44 -5.34 9.03
CA HIS A 265 1.47 -4.78 9.98
C HIS A 265 0.09 -4.68 9.31
N CYS A 266 -0.91 -5.33 9.92
CA CYS A 266 -2.27 -5.37 9.43
C CYS A 266 -3.21 -4.72 10.44
N HIS A 267 -4.05 -3.80 9.98
CA HIS A 267 -5.02 -3.08 10.79
C HIS A 267 -6.45 -3.45 10.35
N GLN A 268 -7.38 -3.65 11.30
CA GLN A 268 -8.75 -4.08 10.97
C GLN A 268 -9.49 -3.14 9.99
N PHE A 269 -9.34 -1.82 10.12
CA PHE A 269 -10.11 -0.90 9.28
C PHE A 269 -9.63 -0.84 7.82
N TYR A 270 -8.42 -1.35 7.54
CA TYR A 270 -7.92 -1.50 6.17
C TYR A 270 -8.53 -2.72 5.45
N GLN A 271 -9.25 -3.61 6.15
CA GLN A 271 -9.83 -4.80 5.53
C GLN A 271 -11.16 -4.46 4.84
N ASN A 272 -11.31 -4.83 3.56
CA ASN A 272 -12.58 -4.72 2.84
C ASN A 272 -13.10 -6.08 2.33
N ALA A 273 -13.79 -6.83 3.21
CA ALA A 273 -14.35 -8.14 2.86
C ALA A 273 -15.34 -8.07 1.68
N LEU A 274 -16.01 -6.93 1.47
CA LEU A 274 -16.87 -6.74 0.31
C LEU A 274 -16.06 -6.68 -1.01
N MET A 275 -14.89 -6.03 -1.00
CA MET A 275 -13.99 -6.00 -2.14
C MET A 275 -13.45 -7.41 -2.43
N ALA A 276 -12.96 -8.12 -1.41
CA ALA A 276 -12.49 -9.49 -1.57
C ALA A 276 -13.58 -10.45 -2.11
N TYR A 277 -14.84 -10.21 -1.73
CA TYR A 277 -16.00 -10.87 -2.33
C TYR A 277 -16.19 -10.49 -3.81
N ALA A 278 -16.13 -9.20 -4.15
CA ALA A 278 -16.27 -8.71 -5.52
C ALA A 278 -15.21 -9.30 -6.47
N ALA A 279 -13.97 -9.50 -5.99
CA ALA A 279 -12.90 -10.16 -6.72
C ALA A 279 -13.20 -11.64 -7.06
N ASN A 280 -14.17 -12.26 -6.38
CA ASN A 280 -14.60 -13.65 -6.61
C ASN A 280 -16.05 -13.78 -7.11
N ASP A 281 -16.80 -12.68 -7.23
CA ASP A 281 -18.19 -12.71 -7.65
C ASP A 281 -18.29 -13.13 -9.12
N THR A 282 -18.99 -14.23 -9.39
CA THR A 282 -19.23 -14.75 -10.75
C THR A 282 -20.55 -14.26 -11.34
N LYS A 283 -21.44 -13.69 -10.53
CA LYS A 283 -22.72 -13.12 -10.98
C LYS A 283 -22.52 -11.70 -11.49
N TYR A 284 -21.74 -10.89 -10.77
CA TYR A 284 -21.32 -9.55 -11.18
C TYR A 284 -19.81 -9.52 -11.36
N SER A 285 -19.36 -10.21 -12.41
CA SER A 285 -17.95 -10.53 -12.63
C SER A 285 -17.09 -9.38 -13.16
N CYS A 286 -17.57 -8.14 -13.10
CA CYS A 286 -16.87 -6.99 -13.69
C CYS A 286 -15.45 -6.78 -13.12
N ILE A 287 -15.20 -7.19 -11.87
CA ILE A 287 -13.86 -7.21 -11.28
C ILE A 287 -13.16 -8.54 -11.58
N SER A 288 -13.78 -9.65 -11.19
CA SER A 288 -13.20 -11.00 -11.28
C SER A 288 -12.79 -11.41 -12.70
N SER A 289 -13.53 -11.00 -13.74
CA SER A 289 -13.19 -11.30 -15.14
C SER A 289 -12.09 -10.42 -15.73
N ASN A 290 -11.71 -9.34 -15.05
CA ASN A 290 -10.72 -8.38 -15.53
C ASN A 290 -9.37 -8.48 -14.81
N MET A 291 -9.25 -9.31 -13.77
CA MET A 291 -7.96 -9.77 -13.24
C MET A 291 -7.32 -10.73 -14.26
N LYS A 292 -6.09 -10.44 -14.68
CA LYS A 292 -5.35 -11.19 -15.70
C LYS A 292 -4.11 -11.90 -15.17
N ALA A 293 -3.54 -11.45 -14.04
CA ALA A 293 -2.35 -12.06 -13.49
C ALA A 293 -2.68 -13.40 -12.82
N GLU A 294 -1.73 -14.34 -12.92
CA GLU A 294 -1.91 -15.68 -12.39
C GLU A 294 -2.09 -15.66 -10.85
N GLY A 295 -2.96 -16.54 -10.36
CA GLY A 295 -3.23 -16.74 -8.93
C GLY A 295 -4.31 -15.83 -8.32
N ALA A 296 -4.76 -14.79 -9.03
CA ALA A 296 -5.59 -13.72 -8.45
C ALA A 296 -6.85 -14.21 -7.74
N ALA A 297 -7.65 -15.04 -8.40
CA ALA A 297 -8.89 -15.57 -7.83
C ALA A 297 -8.63 -16.45 -6.59
N LYS A 298 -7.53 -17.21 -6.56
CA LYS A 298 -7.17 -18.03 -5.40
C LYS A 298 -6.82 -17.13 -4.22
N ASP A 299 -5.99 -16.13 -4.44
CA ASP A 299 -5.50 -15.26 -3.37
C ASP A 299 -6.61 -14.40 -2.78
N TRP A 300 -7.49 -13.84 -3.63
CA TRP A 300 -8.64 -13.07 -3.14
C TRP A 300 -9.67 -13.95 -2.43
N LYS A 301 -9.81 -15.21 -2.81
CA LYS A 301 -10.70 -16.14 -2.09
C LYS A 301 -10.16 -16.40 -0.68
N GLU A 302 -8.86 -16.68 -0.56
CA GLU A 302 -8.20 -16.86 0.74
C GLU A 302 -8.29 -15.55 1.56
N SER A 303 -8.10 -14.40 0.91
CA SER A 303 -8.21 -13.10 1.57
C SER A 303 -9.61 -12.82 2.11
N LEU A 304 -10.67 -13.15 1.37
CA LEU A 304 -12.04 -13.02 1.86
C LEU A 304 -12.26 -13.81 3.16
N GLU A 305 -11.86 -15.09 3.17
CA GLU A 305 -12.00 -15.95 4.35
C GLU A 305 -11.15 -15.39 5.51
N ARG A 306 -9.90 -15.02 5.24
CA ARG A 306 -8.97 -14.49 6.26
C ARG A 306 -9.43 -13.17 6.88
N GLN A 307 -9.97 -12.24 6.08
CA GLN A 307 -10.45 -10.96 6.57
C GLN A 307 -11.66 -11.13 7.50
N LEU A 308 -12.58 -12.04 7.18
CA LEU A 308 -13.73 -12.34 8.04
C LEU A 308 -13.30 -12.94 9.38
N GLU A 309 -12.36 -13.90 9.35
CA GLU A 309 -11.76 -14.47 10.56
C GLU A 309 -11.01 -13.42 11.40
N PHE A 310 -10.35 -12.46 10.75
CA PHE A 310 -9.63 -11.38 11.43
C PHE A 310 -10.58 -10.43 12.17
N TYR A 311 -11.70 -10.05 11.55
CA TYR A 311 -12.75 -9.28 12.22
C TYR A 311 -13.33 -10.05 13.41
N GLU A 312 -13.65 -11.34 13.26
CA GLU A 312 -14.16 -12.16 14.37
C GLU A 312 -13.15 -12.25 15.52
N TRP A 313 -11.88 -12.47 15.21
CA TRP A 313 -10.80 -12.54 16.21
C TRP A 313 -10.59 -11.23 16.98
N LEU A 314 -10.76 -10.09 16.32
CA LEU A 314 -10.56 -8.77 16.92
C LEU A 314 -11.81 -8.22 17.62
N GLN A 315 -12.96 -8.88 17.50
CA GLN A 315 -14.19 -8.39 18.12
C GLN A 315 -14.10 -8.46 19.65
N THR A 316 -14.25 -7.31 20.30
CA THR A 316 -14.30 -7.22 21.76
C THR A 316 -15.66 -7.73 22.29
N PRO A 317 -15.74 -8.16 23.56
CA PRO A 317 -17.01 -8.58 24.18
C PRO A 317 -18.11 -7.51 24.11
N GLU A 318 -17.73 -6.23 24.07
CA GLU A 318 -18.64 -5.09 23.98
C GLU A 318 -19.09 -4.77 22.55
N GLY A 319 -18.44 -5.34 21.53
CA GLY A 319 -18.81 -5.21 20.12
C GLY A 319 -17.78 -4.51 19.21
N PRO A 320 -17.06 -3.46 19.62
CA PRO A 320 -16.02 -2.83 18.80
C PRO A 320 -14.89 -3.79 18.41
N PHE A 321 -14.17 -3.47 17.34
CA PHE A 321 -12.99 -4.23 16.91
C PHE A 321 -11.70 -3.63 17.49
N ALA A 322 -10.81 -4.49 17.98
CA ALA A 322 -9.46 -4.12 18.39
C ALA A 322 -8.54 -3.87 17.18
N GLY A 323 -7.32 -3.37 17.40
CA GLY A 323 -6.45 -2.84 16.33
C GLY A 323 -6.09 -3.83 15.22
N GLY A 324 -5.27 -4.84 15.50
CA GLY A 324 -4.83 -5.76 14.47
C GLY A 324 -3.69 -6.70 14.89
N ALA A 325 -2.81 -7.01 13.94
CA ALA A 325 -1.71 -7.94 14.14
C ALA A 325 -0.45 -7.56 13.35
N THR A 326 0.70 -8.11 13.76
CA THR A 326 1.97 -7.98 13.04
C THR A 326 2.72 -9.30 12.92
N ASN A 327 3.35 -9.53 11.78
CA ASN A 327 4.33 -10.60 11.61
C ASN A 327 5.73 -10.18 12.08
N SER A 328 6.00 -8.87 12.19
CA SER A 328 7.29 -8.32 12.58
C SER A 328 7.14 -7.52 13.87
N TRP A 329 7.28 -8.20 15.00
CA TRP A 329 7.19 -7.55 16.31
C TRP A 329 8.23 -6.42 16.41
N LYS A 330 7.76 -5.22 16.75
CA LYS A 330 8.50 -3.94 16.73
C LYS A 330 9.17 -3.61 15.39
N GLY A 331 8.69 -4.20 14.29
CA GLY A 331 9.25 -4.03 12.96
C GLY A 331 10.68 -4.57 12.81
N ARG A 332 11.08 -5.53 13.66
CA ARG A 332 12.42 -6.14 13.66
C ARG A 332 12.39 -7.67 13.78
N TYR A 333 11.23 -8.28 13.59
CA TYR A 333 11.00 -9.73 13.78
C TYR A 333 11.56 -10.22 15.14
N GLU A 334 11.33 -9.44 16.20
CA GLU A 334 11.71 -9.83 17.56
C GLU A 334 10.82 -10.98 18.07
N THR A 335 11.33 -11.73 19.06
CA THR A 335 10.51 -12.72 19.76
C THR A 335 9.29 -12.06 20.39
N TYR A 336 8.14 -12.67 20.19
CA TYR A 336 6.88 -12.17 20.71
C TYR A 336 6.84 -12.22 22.25
N PRO A 337 6.16 -11.27 22.92
CA PRO A 337 5.97 -11.34 24.35
C PRO A 337 5.26 -12.64 24.77
N SER A 338 5.68 -13.21 25.90
CA SER A 338 5.06 -14.44 26.41
C SER A 338 3.56 -14.25 26.65
N GLY A 339 2.75 -15.13 26.06
CA GLY A 339 1.29 -15.12 26.21
C GLY A 339 0.56 -14.09 25.33
N ILE A 340 1.25 -13.40 24.41
CA ILE A 340 0.56 -12.57 23.41
C ILE A 340 -0.37 -13.46 22.55
N ALA A 341 -1.58 -12.98 22.28
CA ALA A 341 -2.49 -13.67 21.37
C ALA A 341 -1.94 -13.62 19.94
N THR A 342 -2.17 -14.68 19.17
CA THR A 342 -1.73 -14.77 17.78
C THR A 342 -2.89 -15.09 16.85
N PHE A 343 -2.82 -14.56 15.62
CA PHE A 343 -3.73 -14.84 14.51
C PHE A 343 -2.91 -15.37 13.35
N TYR A 344 -3.08 -16.66 13.02
CA TYR A 344 -2.24 -17.35 12.02
C TYR A 344 -0.73 -17.18 12.24
N GLY A 345 -0.31 -17.04 13.51
CA GLY A 345 1.09 -16.83 13.88
C GLY A 345 1.57 -15.38 13.83
N MET A 346 0.71 -14.40 13.53
CA MET A 346 0.99 -12.96 13.70
C MET A 346 0.58 -12.50 15.10
N ALA A 347 1.41 -11.70 15.77
CA ALA A 347 1.14 -11.21 17.12
C ALA A 347 0.08 -10.10 17.12
N TYR A 348 -0.85 -10.13 18.09
CA TYR A 348 -1.80 -9.06 18.33
C TYR A 348 -1.12 -7.72 18.66
N VAL A 349 -1.63 -6.64 18.06
CA VAL A 349 -1.21 -5.26 18.31
C VAL A 349 -2.44 -4.37 18.49
N ALA A 350 -2.49 -3.63 19.60
CA ALA A 350 -3.59 -2.73 19.90
C ALA A 350 -3.63 -1.49 18.97
N HIS A 351 -2.44 -1.01 18.58
CA HIS A 351 -2.27 0.12 17.66
C HIS A 351 -1.26 -0.26 16.56
N PRO A 352 -1.69 -0.99 15.52
CA PRO A 352 -0.80 -1.30 14.40
C PRO A 352 -0.25 -0.01 13.77
N VAL A 353 1.03 -0.04 13.42
CA VAL A 353 1.78 1.00 12.69
C VAL A 353 2.06 2.29 13.46
N TYR A 354 1.04 2.99 13.96
CA TYR A 354 1.21 4.31 14.59
C TYR A 354 0.72 4.33 16.03
N ALA A 355 1.50 5.00 16.87
CA ALA A 355 1.30 5.09 18.32
C ALA A 355 1.17 6.54 18.83
N ASP A 356 1.37 7.56 17.97
CA ASP A 356 1.13 8.98 18.31
C ASP A 356 0.21 9.71 17.31
N PRO A 357 -1.12 9.72 17.55
CA PRO A 357 -1.82 8.91 18.54
C PRO A 357 -1.90 7.44 18.11
N GLY A 358 -2.25 6.55 19.05
CA GLY A 358 -2.54 5.15 18.75
C GLY A 358 -3.57 5.00 17.63
N SER A 359 -3.22 4.27 16.57
CA SER A 359 -4.01 4.15 15.32
C SER A 359 -5.45 3.70 15.53
N ASN A 360 -5.71 2.83 16.52
CA ASN A 360 -7.06 2.36 16.86
C ASN A 360 -7.73 3.13 18.03
N HIS A 361 -7.26 4.34 18.38
CA HIS A 361 -8.02 5.25 19.26
C HIS A 361 -9.08 6.05 18.50
N TRP A 362 -8.93 6.16 17.19
CA TRP A 362 -9.89 6.85 16.34
C TRP A 362 -11.12 5.97 16.11
N ILE A 363 -12.32 6.55 16.29
CA ILE A 363 -13.61 5.83 16.17
C ILE A 363 -14.04 5.64 14.70
N GLY A 364 -13.45 6.43 13.79
CA GLY A 364 -13.91 6.59 12.40
C GLY A 364 -13.75 5.37 11.51
#